data_AF-A0A3D5DUC2-F1
#
_entry.id   AF-A0A3D5DUC2-F1
#
_cell.length_a   1.000
_cell.length_b   1.000
_cell.length_c   1.000
_cell.angle_alpha   90.00
_cell.angle_beta   90.00
_cell.angle_gamma   90.00
#
_symmetry.space_group_name_H-M   'P 1'
#
loop_
_entity.id
_entity.type
_entity.pdbx_description
1 polymer ?
#
loop_
_entity_poly.entity_id
_entity_poly.type
_entity_poly.pdbx_seq_one_letter_code
_entity_poly.pdbx_strand_id
1 'polypeptide(L)'
;MASTLRGATIGNQVFGTGRINAGNVTVSLVLVFGRDDPARVRFAISPLWETMAALRVVLEPQRRTYHLPWLDAVRTDLDRLDLRPLLVLSPRSGWTPDFLSPAPGGPGTDIAGQLAQVRATPPDQVARELRHSLTQRSGDPAPKAAWRLLDDPLTTRTMLADRLEQCWQLLIAPHWPRLRDLLQADTLYRTQVLGDYGLERVLSELHPKARWTGRTLIIDAPTTERHQLHGAGLLLMPSVFAWPGLAAVTDPPARPTLIYPARGIAELWQPAPTIHSEALGHLLGRTRAALLESLAEPASTHTLARRHELAPSTVSEHLAVLHHARLITRRRHRHAVLYQQTPLGTELANGGQQIQ
;
A
#
# COMPACT_ATOMS: atom_id res chain seq x y z
N MET A 1 -7.41 6.16 28.35
CA MET A 1 -6.87 7.31 29.10
C MET A 1 -7.18 8.59 28.33
N ALA A 2 -8.44 9.01 28.38
CA ALA A 2 -8.92 10.23 27.76
C ALA A 2 -9.15 11.27 28.86
N SER A 3 -8.26 12.25 28.97
CA SER A 3 -8.54 13.63 29.36
C SER A 3 -7.21 14.32 29.59
N THR A 4 -6.91 15.33 28.78
CA THR A 4 -6.36 16.65 29.16
C THR A 4 -5.92 17.29 27.86
N LEU A 5 -6.37 18.53 27.63
CA LEU A 5 -5.87 19.56 26.70
C LEU A 5 -7.06 20.29 26.06
N ARG A 6 -7.68 21.16 26.86
CA ARG A 6 -8.29 22.41 26.37
C ARG A 6 -7.63 23.57 27.11
N GLY A 7 -7.24 24.59 26.35
CA GLY A 7 -7.09 25.96 26.82
C GLY A 7 -5.66 26.47 26.96
N ALA A 8 -5.12 27.04 25.88
CA ALA A 8 -4.32 28.27 25.96
C ALA A 8 -4.32 28.98 24.60
N THR A 9 -4.63 30.27 24.66
CA THR A 9 -4.96 31.17 23.55
C THR A 9 -3.70 31.83 22.97
N ILE A 10 -3.66 31.88 21.63
CA ILE A 10 -3.08 32.88 20.72
C ILE A 10 -1.85 33.66 21.23
N GLY A 11 -0.67 33.27 20.73
CA GLY A 11 0.52 34.11 20.62
C GLY A 11 0.92 34.22 19.15
N ASN A 12 0.64 35.37 18.55
CA ASN A 12 0.98 35.71 17.18
C ASN A 12 2.51 35.88 17.06
N GLN A 13 3.22 34.97 16.38
CA GLN A 13 4.59 35.23 15.92
C GLN A 13 4.75 34.86 14.45
N VAL A 14 4.96 35.93 13.69
CA VAL A 14 5.38 35.99 12.30
C VAL A 14 6.73 35.29 12.18
N PHE A 15 6.80 34.15 11.49
CA PHE A 15 8.08 33.58 11.07
C PHE A 15 8.43 34.08 9.66
N GLY A 16 9.51 34.82 9.63
CA GLY A 16 10.02 35.55 8.47
C GLY A 16 10.49 34.65 7.33
N THR A 17 10.41 35.24 6.15
CA THR A 17 10.99 34.82 4.89
C THR A 17 12.51 34.77 4.98
N GLY A 18 13.06 33.63 5.39
CA GLY A 18 14.48 33.30 5.27
C GLY A 18 14.75 32.60 3.94
N ARG A 19 15.10 33.36 2.89
CA ARG A 19 15.78 32.81 1.71
C ARG A 19 17.17 32.34 2.15
N ILE A 20 17.42 31.04 2.05
CA ILE A 20 18.77 30.47 2.07
C ILE A 20 18.95 29.73 0.75
N ASN A 21 19.72 30.33 -0.14
CA ASN A 21 20.20 29.72 -1.37
C ASN A 21 21.67 29.39 -1.12
N ALA A 22 21.95 28.14 -0.76
CA ALA A 22 23.28 27.54 -0.72
C ALA A 22 23.09 26.08 -1.17
N GLY A 23 23.81 25.68 -2.21
CA GLY A 23 23.59 24.49 -3.04
C GLY A 23 22.85 23.33 -2.37
N ASN A 24 21.62 23.06 -2.81
CA ASN A 24 20.89 21.84 -2.51
C ASN A 24 21.73 20.65 -3.01
N VAL A 25 22.53 20.06 -2.13
CA VAL A 25 22.87 18.65 -2.28
C VAL A 25 21.54 17.93 -2.08
N THR A 26 20.84 17.65 -3.18
CA THR A 26 19.71 16.72 -3.14
C THR A 26 20.30 15.39 -2.71
N VAL A 27 20.11 15.09 -1.43
CA VAL A 27 20.48 13.82 -0.83
C VAL A 27 19.58 12.77 -1.48
N SER A 28 20.17 11.69 -1.99
CA SER A 28 19.45 10.72 -2.81
C SER A 28 19.85 9.29 -2.50
N LEU A 29 18.84 8.42 -2.48
CA LEU A 29 19.02 6.99 -2.64
C LEU A 29 19.16 6.67 -4.12
N VAL A 30 20.21 5.95 -4.49
CA VAL A 30 20.60 5.68 -5.87
C VAL A 30 20.64 4.18 -6.10
N LEU A 31 19.69 3.64 -6.86
CA LEU A 31 19.67 2.23 -7.27
C LEU A 31 20.26 2.09 -8.67
N VAL A 32 21.40 1.42 -8.77
CA VAL A 32 22.12 1.23 -10.04
C VAL A 32 21.81 -0.15 -10.61
N PHE A 33 21.27 -0.18 -11.83
CA PHE A 33 20.88 -1.39 -12.54
C PHE A 33 22.09 -1.95 -13.31
N GLY A 34 22.35 -3.24 -13.10
CA GLY A 34 23.15 -4.08 -13.97
C GLY A 34 22.41 -4.49 -15.23
N ARG A 35 23.05 -5.29 -16.07
CA ARG A 35 22.51 -5.69 -17.39
C ARG A 35 21.24 -6.52 -17.28
N ASP A 36 21.17 -7.42 -16.30
CA ASP A 36 20.08 -8.39 -16.18
C ASP A 36 18.94 -7.92 -15.26
N ASP A 37 19.18 -6.85 -14.49
CA ASP A 37 18.23 -6.33 -13.51
C ASP A 37 16.89 -5.89 -14.12
N PRO A 38 16.85 -5.19 -15.28
CA PRO A 38 15.58 -4.80 -15.90
C PRO A 38 14.66 -6.00 -16.19
N ALA A 39 15.21 -7.12 -16.64
CA ALA A 39 14.45 -8.34 -16.92
C ALA A 39 13.94 -9.06 -15.66
N ARG A 40 14.46 -8.68 -14.48
CA ARG A 40 14.13 -9.24 -13.17
C ARG A 40 13.25 -8.31 -12.34
N VAL A 41 12.76 -7.20 -12.91
CA VAL A 41 11.77 -6.35 -12.26
C VAL A 41 10.44 -7.10 -12.14
N ARG A 42 9.87 -7.13 -10.93
CA ARG A 42 8.61 -7.83 -10.64
C ARG A 42 7.72 -6.98 -9.76
N PHE A 43 6.41 -7.13 -9.92
CA PHE A 43 5.44 -6.56 -8.99
C PHE A 43 5.08 -7.58 -7.91
N ALA A 44 4.92 -7.12 -6.67
CA ALA A 44 4.36 -7.92 -5.59
C ALA A 44 3.50 -7.08 -4.67
N ILE A 45 2.59 -7.75 -3.96
CA ILE A 45 1.75 -7.16 -2.93
C ILE A 45 2.11 -7.84 -1.61
N SER A 46 2.34 -7.05 -0.56
CA SER A 46 2.63 -7.57 0.78
C SER A 46 1.53 -7.15 1.77
N PRO A 47 0.72 -8.12 2.24
CA PRO A 47 -0.18 -7.92 3.38
C PRO A 47 0.53 -7.33 4.61
N LEU A 48 1.71 -7.87 4.94
CA LEU A 48 2.43 -7.48 6.16
C LEU A 48 3.07 -6.09 6.06
N TRP A 49 3.54 -5.71 4.87
CA TRP A 49 3.95 -4.33 4.62
C TRP A 49 2.79 -3.36 4.81
N GLU A 50 1.59 -3.66 4.29
CA GLU A 50 0.42 -2.81 4.49
C GLU A 50 0.08 -2.66 5.98
N THR A 51 0.19 -3.72 6.77
CA THR A 51 0.06 -3.64 8.24
C THR A 51 1.06 -2.67 8.85
N MET A 52 2.35 -2.81 8.53
CA MET A 52 3.39 -1.92 9.03
C MET A 52 3.20 -0.47 8.58
N ALA A 53 2.81 -0.26 7.34
CA ALA A 53 2.55 1.06 6.77
C ALA A 53 1.31 1.72 7.42
N ALA A 54 0.26 0.96 7.74
CA ALA A 54 -0.90 1.46 8.48
C ALA A 54 -0.52 1.95 9.88
N LEU A 55 0.39 1.25 10.59
CA LEU A 55 0.88 1.72 11.89
C LEU A 55 1.60 3.06 11.77
N ARG A 56 2.29 3.32 10.65
CA ARG A 56 2.90 4.64 10.39
C ARG A 56 1.87 5.74 10.16
N VAL A 57 0.69 5.45 9.60
CA VAL A 57 -0.41 6.44 9.51
C VAL A 57 -0.84 6.92 10.89
N VAL A 58 -0.86 6.02 11.88
CA VAL A 58 -1.15 6.38 13.28
C VAL A 58 -0.06 7.31 13.85
N LEU A 59 1.21 7.12 13.49
CA LEU A 59 2.33 7.93 14.00
C LEU A 59 2.51 9.28 13.29
N GLU A 60 2.13 9.36 12.02
CA GLU A 60 2.55 10.44 11.11
C GLU A 60 1.35 11.26 10.62
N PRO A 61 1.11 12.46 11.19
CA PRO A 61 -0.04 13.30 10.84
C PRO A 61 -0.21 13.55 9.34
N GLN A 62 0.90 13.73 8.61
CA GLN A 62 0.91 13.99 7.16
C GLN A 62 0.35 12.84 6.32
N ARG A 63 0.34 11.60 6.84
CA ARG A 63 -0.23 10.44 6.16
C ARG A 63 -1.74 10.33 6.40
N ARG A 64 -2.27 11.00 7.42
CA ARG A 64 -3.64 10.75 7.90
C ARG A 64 -4.72 11.27 6.97
N THR A 65 -4.47 12.31 6.19
CA THR A 65 -5.50 13.02 5.41
C THR A 65 -6.32 12.09 4.51
N TYR A 66 -5.68 11.15 3.83
CA TYR A 66 -6.36 10.19 2.94
C TYR A 66 -6.93 8.97 3.67
N HIS A 67 -6.66 8.82 4.97
CA HIS A 67 -7.00 7.63 5.75
C HIS A 67 -7.91 7.95 6.93
N LEU A 68 -8.47 9.17 7.04
CA LEU A 68 -9.37 9.54 8.13
C LEU A 68 -10.54 8.58 8.29
N PRO A 69 -11.27 8.16 7.23
CA PRO A 69 -12.39 7.24 7.42
C PRO A 69 -11.95 5.85 7.91
N TRP A 70 -10.77 5.39 7.48
CA TRP A 70 -10.19 4.15 7.99
C TRP A 70 -9.77 4.30 9.46
N LEU A 71 -9.10 5.40 9.83
CA LEU A 71 -8.71 5.71 11.20
C LEU A 71 -9.91 5.74 12.14
N ASP A 72 -11.03 6.33 11.70
CA ASP A 72 -12.28 6.35 12.46
C ASP A 72 -12.86 4.94 12.63
N ALA A 73 -12.84 4.12 11.58
CA ALA A 73 -13.34 2.75 11.61
C ALA A 73 -12.55 1.85 12.57
N VAL A 74 -11.23 2.00 12.63
CA VAL A 74 -10.35 1.14 13.44
C VAL A 74 -10.00 1.74 14.80
N ARG A 75 -10.52 2.92 15.15
CA ARG A 75 -10.14 3.66 16.38
C ARG A 75 -10.30 2.83 17.64
N THR A 76 -11.45 2.17 17.81
CA THR A 76 -11.74 1.36 18.99
C THR A 76 -10.78 0.17 19.10
N ASP A 77 -10.36 -0.40 17.98
CA ASP A 77 -9.42 -1.51 17.97
C ASP A 77 -7.98 -1.06 18.21
N LEU A 78 -7.59 0.13 17.72
CA LEU A 78 -6.30 0.74 18.06
C LEU A 78 -6.14 0.93 19.57
N ASP A 79 -7.20 1.34 20.27
CA ASP A 79 -7.18 1.51 21.73
C ASP A 79 -6.98 0.19 22.50
N ARG A 80 -7.25 -0.95 21.87
CA ARG A 80 -7.10 -2.30 22.45
C ARG A 80 -5.70 -2.89 22.22
N LEU A 81 -4.93 -2.33 21.29
CA LEU A 81 -3.63 -2.84 20.88
C LEU A 81 -2.50 -2.19 21.66
N ASP A 82 -1.61 -3.00 22.25
CA ASP A 82 -0.32 -2.50 22.73
C ASP A 82 0.67 -2.40 21.57
N LEU A 83 0.66 -1.24 20.91
CA LEU A 83 1.53 -0.96 19.76
C LEU A 83 2.96 -0.60 20.16
N ARG A 84 3.24 -0.32 21.45
CA ARG A 84 4.53 0.23 21.90
C ARG A 84 5.75 -0.56 21.38
N PRO A 85 5.77 -1.90 21.40
CA PRO A 85 6.91 -2.68 20.89
C PRO A 85 7.16 -2.53 19.40
N LEU A 86 6.11 -2.32 18.59
CA LEU A 86 6.22 -2.14 17.14
C LEU A 86 6.58 -0.68 16.78
N LEU A 87 5.96 0.28 17.47
CA LEU A 87 6.20 1.70 17.22
C LEU A 87 7.62 2.11 17.61
N VAL A 88 8.17 1.54 18.68
CA VAL A 88 9.55 1.85 19.07
C VAL A 88 10.57 1.35 18.05
N LEU A 89 10.24 0.32 17.24
CA LEU A 89 11.06 -0.20 16.14
C LEU A 89 10.69 0.42 14.78
N SER A 90 9.74 1.35 14.75
CA SER A 90 9.28 2.06 13.54
C SER A 90 9.51 3.56 13.70
N PRO A 91 10.77 4.02 13.82
CA PRO A 91 11.05 5.45 14.01
C PRO A 91 10.51 6.27 12.83
N ARG A 92 10.13 7.53 13.11
CA ARG A 92 9.67 8.50 12.09
C ARG A 92 10.79 8.84 11.10
N SER A 93 12.03 8.87 11.58
CA SER A 93 13.24 9.00 10.78
C SER A 93 14.27 8.02 11.33
N GLY A 94 14.72 7.08 10.50
CA GLY A 94 15.57 5.98 10.91
C GLY A 94 15.19 4.68 10.22
N TRP A 95 15.82 3.61 10.67
CA TRP A 95 15.69 2.29 10.06
C TRP A 95 14.71 1.40 10.83
N THR A 96 13.86 0.68 10.09
CA THR A 96 12.89 -0.29 10.61
C THR A 96 13.43 -1.70 10.32
N PRO A 97 13.36 -2.65 11.27
CA PRO A 97 13.79 -4.02 11.03
C PRO A 97 13.12 -4.69 9.83
N ASP A 98 13.93 -5.06 8.83
CA ASP A 98 13.48 -5.71 7.60
C ASP A 98 12.76 -7.03 7.89
N PHE A 99 13.16 -7.75 8.95
CA PHE A 99 12.51 -9.00 9.34
C PHE A 99 11.04 -8.82 9.77
N LEU A 100 10.58 -7.60 10.08
CA LEU A 100 9.18 -7.32 10.43
C LEU A 100 8.29 -7.16 9.20
N SER A 101 8.86 -6.97 8.01
CA SER A 101 8.15 -6.89 6.75
C SER A 101 8.95 -7.56 5.62
N PRO A 102 9.17 -8.88 5.70
CA PRO A 102 9.96 -9.60 4.72
C PRO A 102 9.37 -9.45 3.31
N ALA A 103 10.25 -9.31 2.31
CA ALA A 103 9.83 -9.20 0.92
C ALA A 103 8.99 -10.42 0.48
N PRO A 104 7.88 -10.21 -0.25
CA PRO A 104 7.07 -11.31 -0.78
C PRO A 104 7.90 -12.34 -1.55
N GLY A 105 7.71 -13.63 -1.24
CA GLY A 105 8.41 -14.73 -1.89
C GLY A 105 7.97 -14.99 -3.33
N GLY A 106 6.82 -14.45 -3.74
CA GLY A 106 6.29 -14.57 -5.09
C GLY A 106 4.77 -14.35 -5.20
N PRO A 107 4.18 -14.69 -6.35
CA PRO A 107 2.74 -14.64 -6.54
C PRO A 107 2.01 -15.51 -5.51
N GLY A 108 0.94 -15.00 -4.91
CA GLY A 108 0.17 -15.74 -3.91
C GLY A 108 0.67 -15.59 -2.47
N THR A 109 1.64 -14.70 -2.22
CA THR A 109 2.03 -14.32 -0.86
C THR A 109 0.80 -13.88 -0.06
N ASP A 110 0.58 -14.52 1.08
CA ASP A 110 -0.48 -14.20 2.03
C ASP A 110 0.12 -13.79 3.39
N ILE A 111 -0.75 -13.32 4.28
CA ILE A 111 -0.32 -12.85 5.60
C ILE A 111 0.29 -13.98 6.45
N ALA A 112 -0.26 -15.19 6.37
CA ALA A 112 0.20 -16.33 7.15
C ALA A 112 1.63 -16.72 6.76
N GLY A 113 1.93 -16.76 5.45
CA GLY A 113 3.27 -17.02 4.94
C GLY A 113 4.28 -15.95 5.36
N GLN A 114 3.90 -14.67 5.32
CA GLN A 114 4.80 -13.60 5.75
C GLN A 114 5.05 -13.61 7.27
N LEU A 115 4.01 -13.84 8.09
CA LEU A 115 4.17 -14.00 9.54
C LEU A 115 5.02 -15.24 9.87
N ALA A 116 4.87 -16.33 9.11
CA ALA A 116 5.74 -17.50 9.27
C ALA A 116 7.21 -17.16 8.98
N GLN A 117 7.49 -16.33 7.99
CA GLN A 117 8.86 -15.84 7.72
C GLN A 117 9.39 -15.00 8.89
N VAL A 118 8.59 -14.08 9.44
CA VAL A 118 8.95 -13.30 10.65
C VAL A 118 9.28 -14.25 11.82
N ARG A 119 8.45 -15.28 12.03
CA ARG A 119 8.64 -16.28 13.09
C ARG A 119 9.82 -17.22 12.83
N ALA A 120 10.27 -17.35 11.59
CA ALA A 120 11.42 -18.17 11.22
C ALA A 120 12.74 -17.39 11.23
N THR A 121 12.72 -16.07 11.41
CA THR A 121 13.94 -15.24 11.40
C THR A 121 14.96 -15.72 12.45
N PRO A 122 16.22 -15.97 12.06
CA PRO A 122 17.27 -16.37 12.98
C PRO A 122 17.47 -15.38 14.14
N PRO A 123 17.69 -15.84 15.40
CA PRO A 123 17.83 -14.95 16.55
C PRO A 123 18.99 -13.94 16.46
N ASP A 124 20.08 -14.31 15.81
CA ASP A 124 21.23 -13.44 15.54
C ASP A 124 20.87 -12.32 14.57
N GLN A 125 20.11 -12.63 13.51
CA GLN A 125 19.55 -11.63 12.60
C GLN A 125 18.60 -10.69 13.36
N VAL A 126 17.69 -11.22 14.19
CA VAL A 126 16.79 -10.40 15.02
C VAL A 126 17.58 -9.46 15.92
N ALA A 127 18.58 -9.96 16.66
CA ALA A 127 19.38 -9.14 17.56
C ALA A 127 20.16 -8.03 16.80
N ARG A 128 20.72 -8.36 15.64
CA ARG A 128 21.44 -7.41 14.77
C ARG A 128 20.50 -6.31 14.30
N GLU A 129 19.34 -6.66 13.76
CA GLU A 129 18.38 -5.71 13.22
C GLU A 129 17.72 -4.85 14.31
N LEU A 130 17.36 -5.45 15.46
CA LEU A 130 16.87 -4.69 16.61
C LEU A 130 17.90 -3.66 17.07
N ARG A 131 19.17 -4.06 17.25
CA ARG A 131 20.25 -3.13 17.63
C ARG A 131 20.42 -2.03 16.59
N HIS A 132 20.33 -2.37 15.30
CA HIS A 132 20.44 -1.40 14.22
C HIS A 132 19.30 -0.37 14.26
N SER A 133 18.03 -0.79 14.40
CA SER A 133 16.89 0.14 14.51
C SER A 133 16.91 1.04 15.76
N LEU A 134 17.42 0.52 16.87
CA LEU A 134 17.54 1.29 18.12
C LEU A 134 18.68 2.32 18.07
N THR A 135 19.67 2.13 17.20
CA THR A 135 20.83 3.02 17.04
C THR A 135 20.70 3.98 15.85
N GLN A 136 20.24 3.49 14.70
CA GLN A 136 20.07 4.26 13.45
C GLN A 136 18.69 4.93 13.42
N ARG A 137 18.53 5.97 14.25
CA ARG A 137 17.37 6.85 14.25
C ARG A 137 17.78 8.30 14.33
N SER A 138 17.04 9.15 13.63
CA SER A 138 17.22 10.60 13.70
C SER A 138 16.23 11.18 14.71
N GLY A 139 16.70 12.14 15.51
CA GLY A 139 15.90 12.74 16.58
C GLY A 139 16.16 12.05 17.93
N ASP A 140 15.09 11.71 18.65
CA ASP A 140 15.22 11.22 20.02
C ASP A 140 15.85 9.83 20.11
N PRO A 141 16.75 9.60 21.08
CA PRO A 141 17.31 8.28 21.31
C PRO A 141 16.22 7.26 21.69
N ALA A 142 16.48 5.99 21.41
CA ALA A 142 15.56 4.93 21.81
C ALA A 142 15.36 4.92 23.34
N PRO A 143 14.11 4.83 23.84
CA PRO A 143 13.86 4.73 25.27
C PRO A 143 14.66 3.58 25.89
N LYS A 144 15.23 3.79 27.09
CA LYS A 144 16.02 2.75 27.78
C LYS A 144 15.29 1.39 27.87
N ALA A 145 13.97 1.41 28.06
CA ALA A 145 13.16 0.21 28.10
C ALA A 145 13.14 -0.59 26.78
N ALA A 146 13.34 0.05 25.63
CA ALA A 146 13.36 -0.60 24.32
C ALA A 146 14.56 -1.54 24.14
N TRP A 147 15.67 -1.27 24.84
CA TRP A 147 16.86 -2.12 24.80
C TRP A 147 16.63 -3.51 25.38
N ARG A 148 15.60 -3.69 26.24
CA ARG A 148 15.19 -5.00 26.75
C ARG A 148 14.70 -5.96 25.66
N LEU A 149 14.35 -5.45 24.48
CA LEU A 149 14.05 -6.27 23.30
C LEU A 149 15.25 -7.11 22.84
N LEU A 150 16.47 -6.77 23.27
CA LEU A 150 17.68 -7.52 22.98
C LEU A 150 18.00 -8.61 24.01
N ASP A 151 17.31 -8.64 25.16
CA ASP A 151 17.61 -9.59 26.25
C ASP A 151 17.33 -11.04 25.82
N ASP A 152 16.23 -11.23 25.07
CA ASP A 152 15.88 -12.51 24.45
C ASP A 152 15.30 -12.25 23.03
N PRO A 153 16.15 -12.34 21.99
CA PRO A 153 15.73 -12.11 20.60
C PRO A 153 14.68 -13.12 20.10
N LEU A 154 14.70 -14.36 20.60
CA LEU A 154 13.76 -15.40 20.17
C LEU A 154 12.36 -15.10 20.70
N THR A 155 12.26 -14.82 22.00
CA THR A 155 10.99 -14.42 22.64
C THR A 155 10.49 -13.11 22.06
N THR A 156 11.38 -12.14 21.83
CA THR A 156 11.04 -10.85 21.21
C THR A 156 10.48 -11.03 19.80
N ARG A 157 11.11 -11.84 18.95
CA ARG A 157 10.61 -12.15 17.60
C ARG A 157 9.21 -12.74 17.63
N THR A 158 8.97 -13.73 18.47
CA THR A 158 7.64 -14.37 18.60
C THR A 158 6.59 -13.36 19.07
N MET A 159 6.93 -12.57 20.09
CA MET A 159 6.09 -11.49 20.60
C MET A 159 5.73 -10.50 19.48
N LEU A 160 6.71 -9.97 18.74
CA LEU A 160 6.48 -9.02 17.64
C LEU A 160 5.62 -9.63 16.53
N ALA A 161 5.84 -10.88 16.16
CA ALA A 161 5.01 -11.59 15.18
C ALA A 161 3.55 -11.71 15.65
N ASP A 162 3.31 -12.05 16.92
CA ASP A 162 1.94 -12.11 17.47
C ASP A 162 1.26 -10.72 17.43
N ARG A 163 2.00 -9.64 17.71
CA ARG A 163 1.43 -8.29 17.68
C ARG A 163 1.16 -7.84 16.24
N LEU A 164 2.02 -8.18 15.29
CA LEU A 164 1.78 -7.94 13.87
C LEU A 164 0.53 -8.68 13.38
N GLU A 165 0.35 -9.92 13.83
CA GLU A 165 -0.84 -10.71 13.54
C GLU A 165 -2.11 -10.05 14.10
N GLN A 166 -2.07 -9.59 15.35
CA GLN A 166 -3.19 -8.86 15.96
C GLN A 166 -3.50 -7.55 15.22
N CYS A 167 -2.47 -6.77 14.86
CA CYS A 167 -2.63 -5.56 14.06
C CYS A 167 -3.24 -5.87 12.70
N TRP A 168 -2.80 -6.92 12.04
CA TRP A 168 -3.40 -7.36 10.78
C TRP A 168 -4.89 -7.68 10.96
N GLN A 169 -5.23 -8.54 11.94
CA GLN A 169 -6.61 -9.00 12.12
C GLN A 169 -7.59 -7.87 12.41
N LEU A 170 -7.16 -6.87 13.19
CA LEU A 170 -8.03 -5.78 13.61
C LEU A 170 -8.02 -4.60 12.63
N LEU A 171 -6.86 -4.25 12.08
CA LEU A 171 -6.70 -2.99 11.35
C LEU A 171 -6.77 -3.15 9.83
N ILE A 172 -6.38 -4.32 9.31
CA ILE A 172 -6.20 -4.53 7.86
C ILE A 172 -7.15 -5.59 7.31
N ALA A 173 -7.25 -6.76 7.94
CA ALA A 173 -8.04 -7.89 7.46
C ALA A 173 -9.50 -7.53 7.09
N PRO A 174 -10.22 -6.69 7.88
CA PRO A 174 -11.59 -6.29 7.52
C PRO A 174 -11.67 -5.50 6.21
N HIS A 175 -10.62 -4.75 5.89
CA HIS A 175 -10.53 -3.91 4.68
C HIS A 175 -9.74 -4.56 3.56
N TRP A 176 -9.02 -5.65 3.84
CA TRP A 176 -8.05 -6.26 2.93
C TRP A 176 -8.60 -6.60 1.56
N PRO A 177 -9.84 -7.12 1.39
CA PRO A 177 -10.42 -7.29 0.07
C PRO A 177 -10.38 -6.03 -0.79
N ARG A 178 -10.79 -4.90 -0.22
CA ARG A 178 -10.83 -3.59 -0.90
C ARG A 178 -9.41 -3.08 -1.18
N LEU A 179 -8.52 -3.17 -0.20
CA LEU A 179 -7.11 -2.76 -0.36
C LEU A 179 -6.43 -3.58 -1.46
N ARG A 180 -6.59 -4.91 -1.41
CA ARG A 180 -6.00 -5.83 -2.38
C ARG A 180 -6.51 -5.57 -3.79
N ASP A 181 -7.80 -5.31 -3.96
CA ASP A 181 -8.37 -5.02 -5.27
C ASP A 181 -7.75 -3.74 -5.87
N LEU A 182 -7.57 -2.68 -5.07
CA LEU A 182 -6.87 -1.46 -5.50
C LEU A 182 -5.40 -1.72 -5.86
N LEU A 183 -4.67 -2.46 -5.01
CA LEU A 183 -3.26 -2.81 -5.26
C LEU A 183 -3.09 -3.68 -6.52
N GLN A 184 -4.06 -4.56 -6.79
CA GLN A 184 -4.09 -5.36 -8.00
C GLN A 184 -4.41 -4.52 -9.24
N ALA A 185 -5.34 -3.55 -9.13
CA ALA A 185 -5.65 -2.62 -10.22
C ALA A 185 -4.42 -1.77 -10.59
N ASP A 186 -3.68 -1.26 -9.61
CA ASP A 186 -2.41 -0.55 -9.85
C ASP A 186 -1.39 -1.47 -10.56
N THR A 187 -1.20 -2.69 -10.06
CA THR A 187 -0.27 -3.66 -10.68
C THR A 187 -0.65 -3.96 -12.14
N LEU A 188 -1.95 -4.13 -12.43
CA LEU A 188 -2.44 -4.36 -13.79
C LEU A 188 -2.16 -3.15 -14.69
N TYR A 189 -2.46 -1.94 -14.20
CA TYR A 189 -2.17 -0.70 -14.92
C TYR A 189 -0.67 -0.57 -15.23
N ARG A 190 0.20 -0.78 -14.23
CA ARG A 190 1.65 -0.68 -14.42
C ARG A 190 2.21 -1.76 -15.33
N THR A 191 1.62 -2.95 -15.33
CA THR A 191 1.98 -4.02 -16.26
C THR A 191 1.61 -3.66 -17.70
N GLN A 192 0.46 -3.00 -17.91
CA GLN A 192 0.09 -2.48 -19.22
C GLN A 192 1.04 -1.37 -19.68
N VAL A 193 1.35 -0.41 -18.80
CA VAL A 193 2.34 0.65 -19.10
C VAL A 193 3.71 0.06 -19.46
N LEU A 194 4.14 -1.01 -18.76
CA LEU A 194 5.36 -1.72 -19.08
C LEU A 194 5.34 -2.31 -20.51
N GLY A 195 4.20 -2.89 -20.93
CA GLY A 195 4.04 -3.45 -22.27
C GLY A 195 3.99 -2.38 -23.36
N ASP A 196 3.26 -1.29 -23.12
CA ASP A 196 3.02 -0.24 -24.11
C ASP A 196 4.21 0.74 -24.25
N TYR A 197 4.91 1.03 -23.14
CA TYR A 197 5.90 2.11 -23.07
C TYR A 197 7.24 1.73 -22.43
N GLY A 198 7.38 0.50 -21.93
CA GLY A 198 8.63 0.01 -21.33
C GLY A 198 8.86 0.42 -19.86
N LEU A 199 9.95 -0.11 -19.29
CA LEU A 199 10.26 0.01 -17.86
C LEU A 199 10.56 1.44 -17.41
N GLU A 200 11.20 2.24 -18.26
CA GLU A 200 11.50 3.64 -17.98
C GLU A 200 10.24 4.45 -17.65
N ARG A 201 9.17 4.25 -18.43
CA ARG A 201 7.88 4.90 -18.19
C ARG A 201 7.28 4.48 -16.85
N VAL A 202 7.31 3.18 -16.54
CA VAL A 202 6.84 2.65 -15.26
C VAL A 202 7.57 3.33 -14.10
N LEU A 203 8.91 3.29 -14.10
CA LEU A 203 9.74 3.81 -13.01
C LEU A 203 9.58 5.32 -12.81
N SER A 204 9.45 6.07 -13.90
CA SER A 204 9.31 7.54 -13.86
C SER A 204 7.94 8.00 -13.37
N GLU A 205 6.92 7.15 -13.46
CA GLU A 205 5.56 7.46 -13.01
C GLU A 205 5.22 6.92 -11.62
N LEU A 206 6.15 6.23 -10.94
CA LEU A 206 5.89 5.67 -9.61
C LEU A 206 5.67 6.76 -8.57
N HIS A 207 6.47 7.83 -8.61
CA HIS A 207 6.42 8.91 -7.64
C HIS A 207 7.18 10.16 -8.12
N PRO A 208 6.76 11.39 -7.78
CA PRO A 208 7.48 12.62 -8.18
C PRO A 208 8.94 12.72 -7.70
N LYS A 209 9.29 12.01 -6.62
CA LYS A 209 10.67 11.93 -6.09
C LYS A 209 11.55 10.88 -6.77
N ALA A 210 10.98 10.06 -7.66
CA ALA A 210 11.71 9.00 -8.34
C ALA A 210 12.03 9.44 -9.77
N ARG A 211 13.31 9.40 -10.14
CA ARG A 211 13.79 9.81 -11.45
C ARG A 211 14.67 8.72 -12.06
N TRP A 212 14.27 8.25 -13.24
CA TRP A 212 15.09 7.35 -14.04
C TRP A 212 16.12 8.13 -14.86
N THR A 213 17.32 7.55 -14.99
CA THR A 213 18.45 8.14 -15.75
C THR A 213 19.11 7.11 -16.67
N GLY A 214 18.32 6.20 -17.24
CA GLY A 214 18.78 5.18 -18.20
C GLY A 214 19.38 3.93 -17.55
N ARG A 215 20.19 4.07 -16.50
CA ARG A 215 20.77 2.94 -15.74
C ARG A 215 20.58 3.04 -14.24
N THR A 216 19.96 4.11 -13.77
CA THR A 216 19.92 4.44 -12.36
C THR A 216 18.58 5.06 -12.02
N LEU A 217 17.98 4.54 -10.96
CA LEU A 217 16.81 5.13 -10.34
C LEU A 217 17.27 5.97 -9.15
N ILE A 218 17.03 7.27 -9.22
CA ILE A 218 17.38 8.24 -8.19
C ILE A 218 16.12 8.58 -7.42
N ILE A 219 16.18 8.47 -6.10
CA ILE A 219 15.07 8.71 -5.20
C ILE A 219 15.50 9.80 -4.21
N ASP A 220 14.76 10.91 -4.15
CA ASP A 220 15.04 11.96 -3.15
C ASP A 220 14.79 11.42 -1.74
N ALA A 221 15.85 11.36 -0.93
CA ALA A 221 15.83 10.72 0.38
C ALA A 221 16.63 11.54 1.41
N PRO A 222 16.37 11.38 2.73
CA PRO A 222 17.13 12.08 3.76
C PRO A 222 18.58 11.60 3.93
N THR A 223 18.96 10.46 3.32
CA THR A 223 20.32 9.90 3.35
C THR A 223 20.84 9.65 1.93
N THR A 224 22.15 9.90 1.72
CA THR A 224 22.79 9.64 0.42
C THR A 224 23.32 8.23 0.47
N GLU A 225 22.73 7.36 -0.35
CA GLU A 225 23.12 5.95 -0.42
C GLU A 225 23.14 5.51 -1.87
N ARG A 226 24.08 4.63 -2.20
CA ARG A 226 24.21 4.09 -3.56
C ARG A 226 24.30 2.58 -3.49
N HIS A 227 23.30 1.92 -4.06
CA HIS A 227 23.16 0.47 -4.05
C HIS A 227 23.20 -0.06 -5.48
N GLN A 228 24.07 -1.04 -5.70
CA GLN A 228 24.15 -1.77 -6.95
C GLN A 228 23.26 -3.00 -6.85
N LEU A 229 22.36 -3.21 -7.81
CA LEU A 229 21.41 -4.33 -7.78
C LEU A 229 22.08 -5.68 -8.08
N HIS A 230 23.24 -5.68 -8.75
CA HIS A 230 24.06 -6.87 -9.02
C HIS A 230 23.28 -8.07 -9.60
N GLY A 231 22.27 -7.83 -10.45
CA GLY A 231 21.46 -8.91 -11.03
C GLY A 231 20.34 -9.43 -10.12
N ALA A 232 20.12 -8.85 -8.94
CA ALA A 232 19.00 -9.20 -8.06
C ALA A 232 17.63 -8.76 -8.61
N GLY A 233 17.60 -7.79 -9.53
CA GLY A 233 16.40 -7.11 -9.98
C GLY A 233 15.88 -6.09 -8.97
N LEU A 234 14.67 -5.60 -9.23
CA LEU A 234 13.95 -4.69 -8.33
C LEU A 234 12.51 -5.19 -8.16
N LEU A 235 12.08 -5.37 -6.90
CA LEU A 235 10.69 -5.62 -6.60
C LEU A 235 9.94 -4.30 -6.47
N LEU A 236 8.89 -4.11 -7.26
CA LEU A 236 8.00 -2.97 -7.20
C LEU A 236 6.76 -3.34 -6.38
N MET A 237 6.52 -2.64 -5.28
CA MET A 237 5.44 -2.94 -4.35
C MET A 237 4.51 -1.74 -4.22
N PRO A 238 3.32 -1.74 -4.86
CA PRO A 238 2.32 -0.72 -4.58
C PRO A 238 1.87 -0.83 -3.12
N SER A 239 1.55 0.30 -2.52
CA SER A 239 1.09 0.39 -1.13
C SER A 239 0.02 1.46 -0.97
N VAL A 240 -1.03 1.15 -0.20
CA VAL A 240 -2.11 2.10 0.08
C VAL A 240 -1.64 3.14 1.10
N PHE A 241 -0.93 2.69 2.12
CA PHE A 241 -0.53 3.53 3.26
C PHE A 241 0.84 4.21 3.09
N ALA A 242 1.51 4.02 1.95
CA ALA A 242 2.83 4.60 1.68
C ALA A 242 2.81 6.11 1.37
N TRP A 243 1.70 6.65 0.84
CA TRP A 243 1.58 8.08 0.53
C TRP A 243 1.78 8.96 1.78
N PRO A 244 2.40 10.15 1.68
CA PRO A 244 2.99 10.80 0.50
C PRO A 244 4.46 10.43 0.24
N GLY A 245 4.91 9.32 0.80
CA GLY A 245 6.30 8.89 0.73
C GLY A 245 6.58 7.84 -0.33
N LEU A 246 7.87 7.58 -0.50
CA LEU A 246 8.42 6.40 -1.16
C LEU A 246 9.29 5.69 -0.11
N ALA A 247 9.33 4.37 -0.12
CA ALA A 247 10.24 3.62 0.74
C ALA A 247 11.02 2.61 -0.10
N ALA A 248 12.25 2.34 0.30
CA ALA A 248 13.08 1.33 -0.33
C ALA A 248 13.69 0.43 0.74
N VAL A 249 13.76 -0.85 0.43
CA VAL A 249 14.49 -1.85 1.20
C VAL A 249 15.65 -2.30 0.32
N THR A 250 16.87 -2.05 0.78
CA THR A 250 18.09 -2.18 -0.03
C THR A 250 19.20 -2.97 0.64
N ASP A 251 19.12 -3.17 1.96
CA ASP A 251 20.17 -3.83 2.71
C ASP A 251 20.08 -5.36 2.56
N PRO A 252 21.20 -6.03 2.23
CA PRO A 252 21.25 -7.49 2.25
C PRO A 252 20.92 -8.04 3.65
N PRO A 253 20.23 -9.19 3.77
CA PRO A 253 19.91 -10.15 2.70
C PRO A 253 18.59 -9.87 1.98
N ALA A 254 17.92 -8.75 2.26
CA ALA A 254 16.62 -8.46 1.67
C ALA A 254 16.75 -8.26 0.15
N ARG A 255 15.69 -8.64 -0.58
CA ARG A 255 15.60 -8.35 -2.01
C ARG A 255 15.40 -6.84 -2.20
N PRO A 256 16.17 -6.17 -3.08
CA PRO A 256 15.95 -4.77 -3.38
C PRO A 256 14.49 -4.53 -3.76
N THR A 257 13.80 -3.71 -2.97
CA THR A 257 12.37 -3.48 -3.08
C THR A 257 12.10 -1.99 -3.04
N LEU A 258 11.29 -1.50 -3.97
CA LEU A 258 10.77 -0.15 -3.98
C LEU A 258 9.28 -0.19 -3.70
N ILE A 259 8.89 0.44 -2.61
CA ILE A 259 7.51 0.60 -2.19
C ILE A 259 7.03 1.98 -2.62
N TYR A 260 5.94 2.00 -3.39
CA TYR A 260 5.38 3.22 -3.96
C TYR A 260 3.88 3.35 -3.67
N PRO A 261 3.35 4.58 -3.59
CA PRO A 261 1.93 4.78 -3.36
C PRO A 261 1.11 4.29 -4.54
N ALA A 262 0.12 3.45 -4.28
CA ALA A 262 -0.77 2.92 -5.29
C ALA A 262 -1.67 4.03 -5.87
N ARG A 263 -2.10 3.86 -7.12
CA ARG A 263 -3.11 4.74 -7.73
C ARG A 263 -4.48 4.57 -7.07
N GLY A 264 -5.32 5.61 -7.12
CA GLY A 264 -6.72 5.54 -6.68
C GLY A 264 -6.97 5.66 -5.17
N ILE A 265 -5.94 5.94 -4.35
CA ILE A 265 -6.08 6.04 -2.88
C ILE A 265 -7.11 7.11 -2.46
N ALA A 266 -7.23 8.20 -3.22
CA ALA A 266 -8.18 9.28 -2.92
C ALA A 266 -9.65 8.83 -2.89
N GLU A 267 -9.99 7.82 -3.68
CA GLU A 267 -11.34 7.25 -3.78
C GLU A 267 -11.50 5.98 -2.91
N LEU A 268 -10.40 5.50 -2.31
CA LEU A 268 -10.38 4.25 -1.56
C LEU A 268 -11.26 4.25 -0.32
N TRP A 269 -11.57 5.39 0.28
CA TRP A 269 -12.43 5.44 1.47
C TRP A 269 -13.72 6.17 1.23
N GLN A 270 -13.90 6.72 0.04
CA GLN A 270 -15.20 7.25 -0.35
C GLN A 270 -16.20 6.09 -0.42
N PRO A 271 -17.45 6.31 -0.04
CA PRO A 271 -18.52 5.45 -0.53
C PRO A 271 -18.34 5.35 -2.03
N ALA A 272 -18.42 4.14 -2.61
CA ALA A 272 -18.53 4.04 -4.06
C ALA A 272 -19.64 5.01 -4.46
N PRO A 273 -19.44 5.90 -5.46
CA PRO A 273 -20.51 6.79 -5.87
C PRO A 273 -21.68 5.90 -6.25
N THR A 274 -22.65 5.77 -5.35
CA THR A 274 -24.00 5.32 -5.65
C THR A 274 -24.70 6.48 -6.33
N ILE A 275 -24.07 7.04 -7.35
CA ILE A 275 -24.79 7.72 -8.40
C ILE A 275 -25.22 6.58 -9.29
N HIS A 276 -26.16 5.77 -8.79
CA HIS A 276 -27.02 5.08 -9.71
C HIS A 276 -27.62 6.18 -10.55
N SER A 277 -27.37 6.17 -11.85
CA SER A 277 -28.24 6.93 -12.73
C SER A 277 -29.65 6.41 -12.43
N GLU A 278 -30.51 7.20 -11.79
CA GLU A 278 -31.88 6.77 -11.46
C GLU A 278 -32.57 6.27 -12.74
N ALA A 279 -32.29 6.92 -13.86
CA ALA A 279 -32.70 6.50 -15.19
C ALA A 279 -32.19 5.10 -15.57
N LEU A 280 -30.91 4.77 -15.32
CA LEU A 280 -30.36 3.43 -15.53
C LEU A 280 -30.97 2.40 -14.57
N GLY A 281 -31.21 2.80 -13.32
CA GLY A 281 -31.93 2.01 -12.33
C GLY A 281 -33.37 1.69 -12.77
N HIS A 282 -34.05 2.63 -13.43
CA HIS A 282 -35.37 2.40 -14.04
C HIS A 282 -35.31 1.46 -15.25
N LEU A 283 -34.27 1.56 -16.08
CA LEU A 283 -34.13 0.74 -17.29
C LEU A 283 -33.72 -0.71 -16.99
N LEU A 284 -32.70 -0.89 -16.16
CA LEU A 284 -32.09 -2.19 -15.89
C LEU A 284 -32.53 -2.77 -14.53
N GLY A 285 -33.18 -2.00 -13.67
CA GLY A 285 -33.34 -2.36 -12.27
C GLY A 285 -32.10 -2.01 -11.46
N ARG A 286 -32.31 -1.51 -10.24
CA ARG A 286 -31.28 -0.98 -9.33
C ARG A 286 -30.03 -1.86 -9.23
N THR A 287 -30.21 -3.15 -8.99
CA THR A 287 -29.07 -4.07 -8.81
C THR A 287 -28.22 -4.26 -10.06
N ARG A 288 -28.84 -4.36 -11.24
CA ARG A 288 -28.08 -4.51 -12.50
C ARG A 288 -27.38 -3.20 -12.88
N ALA A 289 -28.02 -2.05 -12.64
CA ALA A 289 -27.39 -0.74 -12.82
C ALA A 289 -26.15 -0.59 -11.93
N ALA A 290 -26.29 -0.88 -10.63
CA ALA A 290 -25.21 -0.86 -9.65
C ALA A 290 -24.01 -1.76 -10.02
N LEU A 291 -24.31 -2.97 -10.48
CA LEU A 291 -23.30 -3.93 -10.92
C LEU A 291 -22.63 -3.48 -12.22
N LEU A 292 -23.39 -2.93 -13.18
CA LEU A 292 -22.83 -2.40 -14.43
C LEU A 292 -21.89 -1.21 -14.15
N GLU A 293 -22.32 -0.24 -13.36
CA GLU A 293 -21.51 0.93 -12.96
C GLU A 293 -20.23 0.51 -12.23
N SER A 294 -20.33 -0.47 -11.31
CA SER A 294 -19.17 -1.01 -10.58
C SER A 294 -18.15 -1.73 -11.46
N LEU A 295 -18.53 -2.08 -12.70
CA LEU A 295 -17.69 -2.76 -13.67
C LEU A 295 -16.96 -1.82 -14.63
N ALA A 296 -16.97 -0.51 -14.35
CA ALA A 296 -16.02 0.44 -14.93
C ALA A 296 -14.56 -0.02 -14.67
N GLU A 297 -14.32 -0.67 -13.54
CA GLU A 297 -13.10 -1.43 -13.26
C GLU A 297 -13.37 -2.95 -13.33
N PRO A 298 -12.44 -3.76 -13.90
CA PRO A 298 -12.64 -5.20 -13.97
C PRO A 298 -12.75 -5.87 -12.59
N ALA A 299 -13.84 -6.60 -12.34
CA ALA A 299 -14.09 -7.23 -11.03
C ALA A 299 -14.60 -8.68 -11.15
N SER A 300 -14.35 -9.49 -10.12
CA SER A 300 -14.88 -10.85 -10.02
C SER A 300 -16.30 -10.86 -9.43
N THR A 301 -17.05 -11.96 -9.63
CA THR A 301 -18.34 -12.18 -8.95
C THR A 301 -18.23 -12.02 -7.44
N HIS A 302 -17.17 -12.58 -6.83
CA HIS A 302 -16.97 -12.51 -5.38
C HIS A 302 -16.64 -11.09 -4.90
N THR A 303 -15.91 -10.31 -5.69
CA THR A 303 -15.65 -8.89 -5.42
C THR A 303 -16.97 -8.12 -5.42
N LEU A 304 -17.79 -8.31 -6.46
CA LEU A 304 -19.07 -7.62 -6.60
C LEU A 304 -20.09 -8.02 -5.52
N ALA A 305 -20.18 -9.31 -5.19
CA ALA A 305 -21.05 -9.82 -4.11
C ALA A 305 -20.76 -9.13 -2.77
N ARG A 306 -19.48 -8.99 -2.42
CA ARG A 306 -19.10 -8.28 -1.19
C ARG A 306 -19.36 -6.77 -1.28
N ARG A 307 -19.05 -6.14 -2.41
CA ARG A 307 -19.19 -4.68 -2.59
C ARG A 307 -20.65 -4.24 -2.47
N HIS A 308 -21.58 -5.05 -2.95
CA HIS A 308 -23.02 -4.74 -2.99
C HIS A 308 -23.83 -5.46 -1.92
N GLU A 309 -23.18 -6.19 -1.01
CA GLU A 309 -23.83 -6.96 0.06
C GLU A 309 -24.88 -7.96 -0.48
N LEU A 310 -24.54 -8.63 -1.59
CA LEU A 310 -25.40 -9.61 -2.28
C LEU A 310 -24.81 -11.02 -2.19
N ALA A 311 -25.67 -12.03 -2.30
CA ALA A 311 -25.22 -13.41 -2.44
C ALA A 311 -24.45 -13.61 -3.78
N PRO A 312 -23.36 -14.41 -3.82
CA PRO A 312 -22.62 -14.68 -5.05
C PRO A 312 -23.47 -15.28 -6.18
N SER A 313 -24.50 -16.06 -5.84
CA SER A 313 -25.48 -16.61 -6.79
C SER A 313 -26.29 -15.50 -7.46
N THR A 314 -26.82 -14.55 -6.67
CA THR A 314 -27.58 -13.38 -7.15
C THR A 314 -26.72 -12.51 -8.07
N VAL A 315 -25.47 -12.27 -7.70
CA VAL A 315 -24.54 -11.53 -8.57
C VAL A 315 -24.26 -12.28 -9.87
N SER A 316 -24.04 -13.60 -9.80
CA SER A 316 -23.79 -14.42 -11.01
C SER A 316 -24.96 -14.37 -11.98
N GLU A 317 -26.19 -14.40 -11.48
CA GLU A 317 -27.42 -14.28 -12.28
C GLU A 317 -27.48 -12.92 -12.98
N HIS A 318 -27.28 -11.82 -12.24
CA HIS A 318 -27.26 -10.49 -12.85
C HIS A 318 -26.13 -10.31 -13.88
N LEU A 319 -24.93 -10.85 -13.60
CA LEU A 319 -23.81 -10.82 -14.54
C LEU A 319 -24.09 -11.64 -15.80
N ALA A 320 -24.78 -12.77 -15.69
CA ALA A 320 -25.18 -13.56 -16.85
C ALA A 320 -26.11 -12.75 -17.77
N VAL A 321 -27.08 -12.04 -17.19
CA VAL A 321 -28.01 -11.17 -17.93
C VAL A 321 -27.27 -10.00 -18.60
N LEU A 322 -26.42 -9.28 -17.86
CA LEU A 322 -25.63 -8.17 -18.40
C LEU A 322 -24.67 -8.62 -19.51
N HIS A 323 -24.08 -9.82 -19.38
CA HIS A 323 -23.21 -10.40 -20.39
C HIS A 323 -24.00 -10.81 -21.64
N HIS A 324 -25.18 -11.42 -21.48
CA HIS A 324 -26.04 -11.79 -22.59
C HIS A 324 -26.51 -10.55 -23.37
N ALA A 325 -26.77 -9.45 -22.66
CA ALA A 325 -27.07 -8.14 -23.24
C ALA A 325 -25.84 -7.43 -23.85
N ARG A 326 -24.65 -8.05 -23.83
CA ARG A 326 -23.38 -7.50 -24.34
C ARG A 326 -22.94 -6.19 -23.68
N LEU A 327 -23.43 -5.88 -22.48
CA LEU A 327 -23.02 -4.71 -21.71
C LEU A 327 -21.71 -4.96 -20.96
N ILE A 328 -21.39 -6.22 -20.70
CA ILE A 328 -20.14 -6.63 -20.06
C ILE A 328 -19.51 -7.78 -20.83
N THR A 329 -18.18 -7.87 -20.76
CA THR A 329 -17.40 -9.02 -21.21
C THR A 329 -16.77 -9.73 -20.02
N ARG A 330 -16.42 -10.99 -20.20
CA ARG A 330 -15.74 -11.80 -19.19
C ARG A 330 -14.40 -12.30 -19.71
N ARG A 331 -13.36 -12.22 -18.90
CA ARG A 331 -12.04 -12.81 -19.17
C ARG A 331 -11.62 -13.69 -18.01
N ARG A 332 -11.04 -14.85 -18.32
CA ARG A 332 -10.41 -15.68 -17.28
C ARG A 332 -9.05 -15.07 -16.95
N HIS A 333 -8.85 -14.72 -15.69
CA HIS A 333 -7.57 -14.23 -15.18
C HIS A 333 -7.14 -15.11 -14.00
N ARG A 334 -6.11 -15.94 -14.24
CA ARG A 334 -5.64 -16.97 -13.30
C ARG A 334 -6.79 -17.90 -12.85
N HIS A 335 -7.08 -17.95 -11.55
CA HIS A 335 -8.10 -18.80 -10.95
C HIS A 335 -9.49 -18.13 -10.85
N ALA A 336 -9.67 -16.93 -11.41
CA ALA A 336 -10.93 -16.19 -11.35
C ALA A 336 -11.43 -15.74 -12.73
N VAL A 337 -12.74 -15.54 -12.84
CA VAL A 337 -13.35 -14.86 -13.99
C VAL A 337 -13.56 -13.40 -13.59
N LEU A 338 -13.00 -12.49 -14.38
CA LEU A 338 -13.20 -11.06 -14.25
C LEU A 338 -14.20 -10.60 -15.29
N TYR A 339 -15.12 -9.75 -14.87
CA TYR A 339 -16.07 -9.05 -15.71
C TYR A 339 -15.62 -7.61 -15.86
N GLN A 340 -15.91 -6.98 -16.99
CA GLN A 340 -15.66 -5.56 -17.23
C GLN A 340 -16.69 -5.03 -18.23
N GLN A 341 -16.97 -3.73 -18.22
CA GLN A 341 -17.83 -3.10 -19.22
C GLN A 341 -17.30 -3.32 -20.65
N THR A 342 -18.23 -3.46 -21.60
CA THR A 342 -17.95 -3.25 -23.02
C THR A 342 -18.05 -1.75 -23.34
N PRO A 343 -17.65 -1.29 -24.54
CA PRO A 343 -17.93 0.09 -24.96
C PRO A 343 -19.41 0.45 -24.83
N LEU A 344 -20.33 -0.43 -25.25
CA LEU A 344 -21.77 -0.25 -25.08
C LEU A 344 -22.19 -0.15 -23.61
N GLY A 345 -21.62 -0.99 -22.73
CA GLY A 345 -21.89 -0.91 -21.30
C GLY A 345 -21.39 0.39 -20.67
N THR A 346 -20.27 0.93 -21.17
CA THR A 346 -19.69 2.19 -20.72
C THR A 346 -20.57 3.37 -21.16
N GLU A 347 -21.00 3.40 -22.42
CA GLU A 347 -21.91 4.43 -22.96
C GLU A 347 -23.25 4.45 -22.23
N LEU A 348 -23.77 3.26 -21.92
CA LEU A 348 -25.03 3.11 -21.19
C LEU A 348 -24.89 3.53 -19.71
N ALA A 349 -23.79 3.18 -19.05
CA ALA A 349 -23.53 3.53 -17.65
C ALA A 349 -23.29 5.04 -17.46
N ASN A 350 -22.61 5.68 -18.41
CA ASN A 350 -22.29 7.10 -18.37
C ASN A 350 -23.42 7.99 -18.93
N GLY A 351 -24.54 7.38 -19.37
CA GLY A 351 -25.71 8.11 -19.83
C GLY A 351 -25.41 9.00 -21.04
N GLY A 352 -24.90 8.41 -22.13
CA GLY A 352 -24.79 9.07 -23.44
C GLY A 352 -24.39 10.54 -23.34
N GLN A 353 -23.18 10.80 -22.84
CA GLN A 353 -22.64 12.15 -22.72
C GLN A 353 -22.48 12.75 -24.12
N GLN A 354 -23.55 13.39 -24.62
CA GLN A 354 -23.49 14.21 -25.81
C GLN A 354 -22.55 15.36 -25.50
N ILE A 355 -21.46 15.38 -26.27
CA ILE A 355 -20.62 16.54 -26.52
C ILE A 355 -21.55 17.73 -26.78
N GLN A 356 -21.48 18.74 -25.92
CA GLN A 356 -21.85 20.12 -26.26
C GLN A 356 -20.57 20.90 -26.53
#